data_AF-A0A923CK46-F1
#
_entry.id   AF-A0A923CK46-F1
#
_cell.length_a   1.000
_cell.length_b   1.000
_cell.length_c   1.000
_cell.angle_alpha   90.00
_cell.angle_beta   90.00
_cell.angle_gamma   90.00
#
_symmetry.space_group_name_H-M   'P 1'
#
loop_
_entity.id
_entity.type
_entity.pdbx_description
1 polymer ?
#
loop_
_entity_poly.entity_id
_entity_poly.type
_entity_poly.pdbx_seq_one_letter_code
_entity_poly.pdbx_strand_id
1 'polypeptide(L)'
;MNFGARLFQKPTAPTPQQTPGNRLKHQGNRRFNYDDRGNRVEEIVERDPRQGQVTRYRYNAQNQLVEVNVAGVVTRYAYDALGRRISKITEPGAQQSTIGTTTFYWNGDVLLGEINEGVSNTSRTYLFEPFSFKPLALVQHGQVYHYHTDHIGTPREITNTRAEVVWSSTFKTYGALA
;
A
#
# COMPACT_ATOMS: atom_id res chain seq x y z
N MET A 1 51.96 -30.16 -16.57
CA MET A 1 51.09 -30.05 -15.39
C MET A 1 51.11 -28.59 -14.95
N ASN A 2 49.96 -27.91 -14.92
CA ASN A 2 49.75 -26.76 -14.04
C ASN A 2 48.24 -26.48 -13.94
N PHE A 3 47.67 -26.79 -12.77
CA PHE A 3 46.27 -26.49 -12.45
C PHE A 3 46.21 -25.07 -11.89
N GLY A 4 45.71 -24.13 -12.70
CA GLY A 4 45.43 -22.76 -12.24
C GLY A 4 44.12 -22.72 -11.46
N ALA A 5 44.19 -22.52 -10.15
CA ALA A 5 43.04 -22.36 -9.27
C ALA A 5 42.19 -21.14 -9.68
N ARG A 6 40.90 -21.35 -9.98
CA ARG A 6 39.92 -20.25 -10.12
C ARG A 6 39.54 -19.76 -8.72
N LEU A 7 40.00 -18.56 -8.37
CA LEU A 7 39.54 -17.81 -7.21
C LEU A 7 38.08 -17.40 -7.43
N PHE A 8 37.15 -17.95 -6.65
CA PHE A 8 35.79 -17.42 -6.55
C PHE A 8 35.82 -16.12 -5.75
N GLN A 9 35.69 -14.97 -6.42
CA GLN A 9 35.38 -13.71 -5.73
C GLN A 9 33.97 -13.82 -5.13
N LYS A 10 33.88 -13.70 -3.80
CA LYS A 10 32.58 -13.54 -3.12
C LYS A 10 31.93 -12.25 -3.64
N PRO A 11 30.65 -12.26 -4.03
CA PRO A 11 29.93 -11.02 -4.32
C PRO A 11 29.95 -10.15 -3.06
N THR A 12 30.64 -9.03 -3.10
CA THR A 12 30.54 -8.01 -2.06
C THR A 12 29.20 -7.33 -2.22
N ALA A 13 28.22 -7.71 -1.40
CA ALA A 13 27.01 -6.92 -1.26
C ALA A 13 27.41 -5.50 -0.81
N PRO A 14 26.85 -4.44 -1.40
CA PRO A 14 27.14 -3.08 -0.96
C PRO A 14 26.84 -2.96 0.53
N THR A 15 27.78 -2.39 1.27
CA THR A 15 27.62 -2.12 2.70
C THR A 15 26.38 -1.23 2.88
N PRO A 16 25.41 -1.61 3.74
CA PRO A 16 24.24 -0.78 3.98
C PRO A 16 24.70 0.60 4.47
N GLN A 17 24.39 1.63 3.69
CA GLN A 17 24.71 3.00 4.09
C GLN A 17 23.81 3.35 5.28
N GLN A 18 24.39 3.37 6.48
CA GLN A 18 23.68 3.85 7.66
C GLN A 18 23.44 5.34 7.50
N THR A 19 22.18 5.71 7.35
CA THR A 19 21.75 7.10 7.33
C THR A 19 21.45 7.55 8.76
N PRO A 20 21.70 8.83 9.11
CA PRO A 20 21.34 9.35 10.42
C PRO A 20 19.87 9.06 10.75
N GLY A 21 19.63 8.47 11.92
CA GLY A 21 18.30 8.06 12.37
C GLY A 21 17.67 6.88 11.61
N ASN A 22 18.47 6.07 10.88
CA ASN A 22 18.02 4.92 10.09
C ASN A 22 16.96 5.27 9.02
N ARG A 23 17.05 6.48 8.44
CA ARG A 23 16.08 7.00 7.45
C ARG A 23 16.57 6.80 6.02
N LEU A 24 15.88 5.98 5.22
CA LEU A 24 16.27 5.72 3.83
C LEU A 24 16.29 7.01 2.99
N LYS A 25 17.45 7.46 2.51
CA LYS A 25 17.54 8.69 1.69
C LYS A 25 17.42 8.43 0.20
N HIS A 26 17.94 7.32 -0.28
CA HIS A 26 17.97 6.96 -1.69
C HIS A 26 17.71 5.46 -1.89
N GLN A 27 16.99 5.11 -2.95
CA GLN A 27 16.81 3.73 -3.42
C GLN A 27 16.70 3.72 -4.94
N GLY A 28 17.75 3.29 -5.64
CA GLY A 28 17.80 3.38 -7.10
C GLY A 28 17.64 4.83 -7.56
N ASN A 29 16.64 5.09 -8.42
CA ASN A 29 16.31 6.43 -8.92
C ASN A 29 15.35 7.23 -8.01
N ARG A 30 15.14 6.77 -6.78
CA ARG A 30 14.22 7.40 -5.82
C ARG A 30 14.99 8.12 -4.72
N ARG A 31 14.51 9.30 -4.33
CA ARG A 31 14.99 10.07 -3.18
C ARG A 31 13.86 10.36 -2.20
N PHE A 32 14.16 10.39 -0.91
CA PHE A 32 13.17 10.58 0.14
C PHE A 32 13.56 11.66 1.14
N ASN A 33 12.60 12.53 1.45
CA ASN A 33 12.73 13.55 2.50
C ASN A 33 11.77 13.25 3.66
N TYR A 34 12.16 13.67 4.86
CA TYR A 34 11.45 13.37 6.10
C TYR A 34 11.34 14.62 6.97
N ASP A 35 10.26 14.73 7.74
CA ASP A 35 10.15 15.73 8.82
C ASP A 35 11.00 15.33 10.04
N ASP A 36 11.04 16.18 11.06
CA ASP A 36 11.81 15.94 12.28
C ASP A 36 11.33 14.71 13.06
N ARG A 37 10.03 14.39 12.94
CA ARG A 37 9.39 13.22 13.57
C ARG A 37 9.66 11.91 12.82
N GLY A 38 10.31 11.98 11.66
CA GLY A 38 10.66 10.81 10.86
C GLY A 38 9.58 10.37 9.88
N ASN A 39 8.52 11.16 9.67
CA ASN A 39 7.52 10.89 8.64
C ASN A 39 8.08 11.30 7.28
N ARG A 40 7.86 10.48 6.24
CA ARG A 40 8.30 10.79 4.87
C ARG A 40 7.41 11.90 4.30
N VAL A 41 7.96 13.09 4.03
CA VAL A 41 7.23 14.24 3.49
C VAL A 41 7.34 14.39 1.97
N GLU A 42 8.35 13.78 1.35
CA GLU A 42 8.53 13.83 -0.11
C GLU A 42 9.19 12.55 -0.63
N GLU A 43 8.72 12.07 -1.78
CA GLU A 43 9.35 11.05 -2.62
C GLU A 43 9.56 11.64 -4.02
N ILE A 44 10.80 11.61 -4.51
CA ILE A 44 11.18 12.09 -5.83
C ILE A 44 11.64 10.87 -6.63
N VAL A 45 10.91 10.55 -7.70
CA VAL A 45 11.30 9.51 -8.66
C VAL A 45 11.89 10.20 -9.87
N GLU A 46 13.19 10.03 -10.08
CA GLU A 46 13.91 10.58 -11.22
C GLU A 46 13.70 9.66 -12.44
N ARG A 47 12.94 10.10 -13.46
CA ARG A 47 12.87 9.42 -14.76
C ARG A 47 13.31 10.40 -15.85
N ASP A 48 14.48 10.18 -16.44
CA ASP A 48 15.11 11.08 -17.43
C ASP A 48 15.28 12.54 -16.90
N PRO A 49 16.18 13.39 -17.43
CA PRO A 49 16.36 14.76 -16.91
C PRO A 49 15.14 15.68 -17.04
N ARG A 50 14.06 15.24 -17.72
CA ARG A 50 12.88 16.06 -18.05
C ARG A 50 11.55 15.54 -17.47
N GLN A 51 11.52 14.38 -16.80
CA GLN A 51 10.27 13.75 -16.34
C GLN A 51 10.38 13.15 -14.92
N GLY A 52 10.76 13.96 -13.93
CA GLY A 52 10.67 13.55 -12.53
C GLY A 52 9.22 13.53 -12.03
N GLN A 53 8.87 12.54 -11.20
CA GLN A 53 7.60 12.55 -10.45
C GLN A 53 7.90 12.90 -8.99
N VAL A 54 7.25 13.94 -8.48
CA VAL A 54 7.32 14.31 -7.05
C VAL A 54 6.00 13.93 -6.39
N THR A 55 6.09 13.20 -5.29
CA THR A 55 4.97 12.90 -4.40
C THR A 55 5.20 13.56 -3.06
N ARG A 56 4.20 14.30 -2.56
CA ARG A 56 4.26 14.99 -1.26
C ARG A 56 3.26 14.40 -0.28
N TYR A 57 3.65 14.35 0.98
CA TYR A 57 2.87 13.76 2.06
C TYR A 57 2.69 14.79 3.19
N ARG A 58 1.50 14.84 3.79
CA ARG A 58 1.25 15.64 5.00
C ARG A 58 0.69 14.78 6.11
N TYR A 59 1.13 15.07 7.32
CA TYR A 59 0.75 14.35 8.54
C TYR A 59 0.12 15.31 9.53
N ASN A 60 -0.82 14.81 10.33
CA ASN A 60 -1.38 15.57 11.46
C ASN A 60 -0.49 15.45 12.71
N ALA A 61 -0.92 16.10 13.80
CA ALA A 61 -0.16 16.11 15.06
C ALA A 61 0.02 14.71 15.67
N GLN A 62 -0.87 13.76 15.35
CA GLN A 62 -0.83 12.35 15.75
C GLN A 62 0.01 11.47 14.80
N ASN A 63 0.79 12.06 13.88
CA ASN A 63 1.60 11.36 12.87
C ASN A 63 0.77 10.49 11.90
N GLN A 64 -0.50 10.82 11.68
CA GLN A 64 -1.35 10.13 10.71
C GLN A 64 -1.27 10.84 9.35
N LEU A 65 -1.13 10.07 8.27
CA LEU A 65 -1.09 10.60 6.90
C LEU A 65 -2.46 11.17 6.53
N VAL A 66 -2.57 12.49 6.35
CA VAL A 66 -3.82 13.19 6.04
C VAL A 66 -3.92 13.67 4.59
N GLU A 67 -2.80 13.78 3.88
CA GLU A 67 -2.78 14.19 2.48
C GLU A 67 -1.62 13.55 1.71
N VAL A 68 -1.89 13.13 0.47
CA VAL A 68 -0.89 12.74 -0.52
C VAL A 68 -1.18 13.52 -1.80
N ASN A 69 -0.17 14.23 -2.31
CA ASN A 69 -0.22 14.88 -3.62
C ASN A 69 0.71 14.13 -4.59
N VAL A 70 0.13 13.47 -5.58
CA VAL A 70 0.86 12.75 -6.63
C VAL A 70 0.73 13.55 -7.93
N ALA A 71 1.79 14.25 -8.32
CA ALA A 71 1.83 15.02 -9.58
C ALA A 71 0.60 15.96 -9.76
N GLY A 72 0.13 16.60 -8.69
CA GLY A 72 -1.02 17.50 -8.69
C GLY A 72 -2.35 16.84 -8.27
N VAL A 73 -2.44 15.50 -8.29
CA VAL A 73 -3.64 14.78 -7.82
C VAL A 73 -3.58 14.66 -6.31
N VAL A 74 -4.49 15.34 -5.61
CA VAL A 74 -4.53 15.32 -4.13
C VAL A 74 -5.49 14.25 -3.64
N THR A 75 -5.03 13.43 -2.70
CA THR A 75 -5.87 12.51 -1.93
C THR A 75 -5.79 12.87 -0.46
N ARG A 76 -6.94 13.04 0.20
CA ARG A 76 -7.04 13.34 1.63
C ARG A 76 -7.65 12.19 2.41
N TYR A 77 -7.23 12.05 3.66
CA TYR A 77 -7.69 11.02 4.58
C TYR A 77 -8.21 11.64 5.87
N ALA A 78 -9.31 11.08 6.38
CA ALA A 78 -9.81 11.38 7.71
C ALA A 78 -9.78 10.12 8.59
N TYR A 79 -9.64 10.32 9.89
CA TYR A 79 -9.53 9.26 10.89
C TYR A 79 -10.52 9.52 12.03
N ASP A 80 -11.01 8.46 12.66
CA ASP A 80 -11.73 8.58 13.92
C ASP A 80 -10.78 8.73 15.13
N ALA A 81 -11.36 8.87 16.33
CA ALA A 81 -10.60 9.04 17.56
C ALA A 81 -9.73 7.83 17.95
N LEU A 82 -10.05 6.63 17.43
CA LEU A 82 -9.24 5.42 17.61
C LEU A 82 -8.12 5.32 16.56
N GLY A 83 -8.05 6.29 15.65
CA GLY A 83 -7.05 6.35 14.60
C GLY A 83 -7.32 5.48 13.38
N ARG A 84 -8.55 4.96 13.24
CA ARG A 84 -8.97 4.18 12.09
C ARG A 84 -9.41 5.13 10.98
N ARG A 85 -9.02 4.85 9.73
CA ARG A 85 -9.39 5.69 8.59
C ARG A 85 -10.88 5.58 8.31
N ILE A 86 -11.58 6.72 8.25
CA ILE A 86 -13.03 6.78 7.98
C ILE A 86 -13.35 7.36 6.60
N SER A 87 -12.43 8.10 5.99
CA SER A 87 -12.62 8.64 4.65
C SER A 87 -11.33 8.69 3.84
N LYS A 88 -11.47 8.52 2.52
CA LYS A 88 -10.49 8.82 1.48
C LYS A 88 -11.18 9.63 0.39
N ILE A 89 -10.68 10.83 0.10
CA ILE A 89 -11.22 11.70 -0.96
C ILE A 89 -10.08 12.00 -1.93
N THR A 90 -10.21 11.58 -3.18
CA THR A 90 -9.27 11.90 -4.27
C THR A 90 -9.88 12.98 -5.14
N GLU A 91 -9.21 14.13 -5.21
CA GLU A 91 -9.57 15.25 -6.09
C GLU A 91 -9.43 14.85 -7.57
N PRO A 92 -10.17 15.52 -8.47
CA PRO A 92 -9.99 15.34 -9.89
C PRO A 92 -8.56 15.69 -10.32
N GLY A 93 -8.09 15.04 -11.38
CA GLY A 93 -6.84 15.39 -12.04
C GLY A 93 -6.86 14.98 -13.50
N ALA A 94 -5.69 15.02 -14.14
CA ALA A 94 -5.58 14.84 -15.60
C ALA A 94 -6.18 13.51 -16.12
N GLN A 95 -6.21 12.47 -15.29
CA GLN A 95 -6.72 11.13 -15.66
C GLN A 95 -8.08 10.79 -15.04
N GLN A 96 -8.60 11.63 -14.14
CA GLN A 96 -9.84 11.36 -13.42
C GLN A 96 -10.62 12.64 -13.21
N SER A 97 -11.73 12.79 -13.92
CA SER A 97 -12.51 14.05 -13.94
C SER A 97 -13.46 14.21 -12.75
N THR A 98 -13.71 13.15 -11.99
CA THR A 98 -14.64 13.15 -10.86
C THR A 98 -13.92 12.91 -9.54
N ILE A 99 -14.44 13.53 -8.48
CA ILE A 99 -14.01 13.26 -7.11
C ILE A 99 -14.29 11.78 -6.81
N GLY A 100 -13.27 11.05 -6.34
CA GLY A 100 -13.43 9.70 -5.81
C GLY A 100 -13.53 9.76 -4.29
N THR A 101 -14.67 9.39 -3.72
CA THR A 101 -14.86 9.33 -2.28
C THR A 101 -14.96 7.88 -1.84
N THR A 102 -14.32 7.51 -0.74
CA THR A 102 -14.51 6.21 -0.09
C THR A 102 -14.73 6.42 1.38
N THR A 103 -15.86 5.92 1.88
CA THR A 103 -16.21 5.91 3.30
C THR A 103 -15.97 4.51 3.86
N PHE A 104 -15.27 4.43 4.99
CA PHE A 104 -14.91 3.17 5.64
C PHE A 104 -15.70 2.98 6.93
N TYR A 105 -16.20 1.77 7.13
CA TYR A 105 -16.94 1.35 8.32
C TYR A 105 -16.16 0.28 9.05
N TRP A 106 -16.19 0.30 10.38
CA TRP A 106 -15.37 -0.56 11.22
C TRP A 106 -16.23 -1.33 12.22
N ASN A 107 -15.84 -2.57 12.50
CA ASN A 107 -16.36 -3.38 13.59
C ASN A 107 -15.22 -3.71 14.54
N GLY A 108 -15.14 -3.01 15.69
CA GLY A 108 -13.94 -3.04 16.52
C GLY A 108 -12.70 -2.66 15.71
N ASP A 109 -11.68 -3.51 15.69
CA ASP A 109 -10.40 -3.23 15.01
C ASP A 109 -10.34 -3.75 13.56
N VAL A 110 -11.41 -4.38 13.05
CA VAL A 110 -11.48 -4.88 11.67
C VAL A 110 -12.36 -4.02 10.78
N LEU A 111 -12.01 -3.93 9.50
CA LEU A 111 -12.80 -3.22 8.50
C LEU A 111 -14.11 -3.98 8.26
N LEU A 112 -15.24 -3.32 8.49
CA LEU A 112 -16.56 -3.91 8.21
C LEU A 112 -16.93 -3.75 6.74
N GLY A 113 -16.67 -2.57 6.18
CA GLY A 113 -17.05 -2.29 4.80
C GLY A 113 -16.50 -0.99 4.27
N GLU A 114 -16.58 -0.84 2.95
CA GLU A 114 -16.28 0.41 2.26
C GLU A 114 -17.37 0.72 1.23
N ILE A 115 -17.71 2.00 1.12
CA ILE A 115 -18.58 2.52 0.08
C ILE A 115 -17.76 3.49 -0.73
N ASN A 116 -17.53 3.18 -2.00
CA ASN A 116 -16.91 4.08 -2.96
C ASN A 116 -18.01 4.85 -3.70
N GLU A 117 -18.08 6.16 -3.47
CA GLU A 117 -18.98 7.07 -4.16
C GLU A 117 -18.19 7.82 -5.24
N GLY A 118 -18.77 7.97 -6.42
CA GLY A 118 -18.12 8.60 -7.58
C GLY A 118 -17.79 7.59 -8.68
N VAL A 119 -16.52 7.27 -8.87
CA VAL A 119 -16.03 6.58 -10.09
C VAL A 119 -16.61 5.17 -10.27
N SER A 120 -16.69 4.35 -9.22
CA SER A 120 -17.14 2.95 -9.36
C SER A 120 -18.49 2.67 -8.72
N ASN A 121 -18.98 3.56 -7.86
CA ASN A 121 -20.22 3.40 -7.08
C ASN A 121 -20.39 1.97 -6.51
N THR A 122 -19.38 1.52 -5.76
CA THR A 122 -19.30 0.14 -5.26
C THR A 122 -19.38 0.09 -3.75
N SER A 123 -20.14 -0.88 -3.22
CA SER A 123 -20.15 -1.21 -1.80
C SER A 123 -19.55 -2.60 -1.56
N ARG A 124 -18.73 -2.71 -0.51
CA ARG A 124 -18.07 -3.94 -0.09
C ARG A 124 -18.29 -4.15 1.40
N THR A 125 -18.50 -5.40 1.78
CA THR A 125 -18.51 -5.83 3.19
C THR A 125 -17.50 -6.94 3.37
N TYR A 126 -16.69 -6.85 4.42
CA TYR A 126 -15.64 -7.80 4.73
C TYR A 126 -16.02 -8.63 5.95
N LEU A 127 -15.77 -9.94 5.87
CA LEU A 127 -15.92 -10.88 6.97
C LEU A 127 -14.54 -11.37 7.36
N PHE A 128 -14.30 -11.45 8.66
CA PHE A 128 -13.05 -11.91 9.25
C PHE A 128 -13.30 -13.15 10.11
N GLU A 129 -12.27 -13.97 10.29
CA GLU A 129 -12.31 -15.04 11.28
C GLU A 129 -12.55 -14.48 12.69
N PRO A 130 -13.29 -15.18 13.58
CA PRO A 130 -13.51 -14.73 14.95
C PRO A 130 -12.20 -14.43 15.70
N PHE A 131 -12.14 -13.28 16.36
CA PHE A 131 -10.98 -12.85 17.18
C PHE A 131 -9.65 -12.80 16.41
N SER A 132 -9.70 -12.54 15.11
CA SER A 132 -8.54 -12.54 14.22
C SER A 132 -8.63 -11.39 13.21
N PHE A 133 -7.48 -11.05 12.62
CA PHE A 133 -7.39 -10.11 11.49
C PHE A 133 -7.37 -10.83 10.13
N LYS A 134 -7.58 -12.15 10.11
CA LYS A 134 -7.59 -12.96 8.89
C LYS A 134 -8.90 -12.77 8.13
N PRO A 135 -8.87 -12.28 6.88
CA PRO A 135 -10.07 -12.13 6.08
C PRO A 135 -10.61 -13.50 5.69
N LEU A 136 -11.91 -13.67 5.80
CA LEU A 136 -12.64 -14.89 5.46
C LEU A 136 -13.39 -14.73 4.13
N ALA A 137 -14.16 -13.65 4.00
CA ALA A 137 -14.95 -13.39 2.80
C ALA A 137 -15.12 -11.90 2.50
N LEU A 138 -15.39 -11.60 1.23
CA LEU A 138 -15.80 -10.30 0.72
C LEU A 138 -17.18 -10.46 0.07
N VAL A 139 -18.11 -9.60 0.45
CA VAL A 139 -19.40 -9.46 -0.22
C VAL A 139 -19.38 -8.17 -1.05
N GLN A 140 -19.65 -8.29 -2.34
CA GLN A 140 -19.73 -7.16 -3.27
C GLN A 140 -20.80 -7.45 -4.33
N HIS A 141 -21.70 -6.50 -4.58
CA HIS A 141 -22.80 -6.65 -5.56
C HIS A 141 -23.63 -7.94 -5.38
N GLY A 142 -23.88 -8.34 -4.13
CA GLY A 142 -24.62 -9.57 -3.81
C GLY A 142 -23.85 -10.88 -4.08
N GLN A 143 -22.58 -10.79 -4.52
CA GLN A 143 -21.71 -11.94 -4.71
C GLN A 143 -20.77 -12.10 -3.52
N VAL A 144 -20.49 -13.37 -3.17
CA VAL A 144 -19.55 -13.73 -2.10
C VAL A 144 -18.26 -14.24 -2.72
N TYR A 145 -17.15 -13.72 -2.23
CA TYR A 145 -15.81 -14.10 -2.59
C TYR A 145 -15.07 -14.58 -1.34
N HIS A 146 -14.39 -15.71 -1.41
CA HIS A 146 -13.71 -16.34 -0.27
C HIS A 146 -12.22 -16.11 -0.36
N TYR A 147 -11.61 -15.65 0.72
CA TYR A 147 -10.16 -15.46 0.81
C TYR A 147 -9.48 -16.76 1.19
N HIS A 148 -8.41 -17.10 0.48
CA HIS A 148 -7.49 -18.18 0.83
C HIS A 148 -6.18 -17.56 1.27
N THR A 149 -5.80 -17.75 2.53
CA THR A 149 -4.66 -17.07 3.13
C THR A 149 -3.51 -18.03 3.45
N ASP A 150 -2.28 -17.52 3.51
CA ASP A 150 -1.17 -18.27 4.10
C ASP A 150 -1.22 -18.23 5.64
N HIS A 151 -0.24 -18.88 6.30
CA HIS A 151 -0.25 -19.07 7.75
C HIS A 151 -0.32 -17.76 8.57
N ILE A 152 0.17 -16.64 8.03
CA ILE A 152 0.11 -15.31 8.67
C ILE A 152 -1.11 -14.48 8.24
N GLY A 153 -2.01 -15.02 7.43
CA GLY A 153 -3.24 -14.35 7.00
C GLY A 153 -3.11 -13.53 5.72
N THR A 154 -2.00 -13.64 4.98
CA THR A 154 -1.84 -12.93 3.70
C THR A 154 -2.69 -13.61 2.63
N PRO A 155 -3.65 -12.92 1.99
CA PRO A 155 -4.41 -13.49 0.88
C PRO A 155 -3.50 -13.95 -0.26
N ARG A 156 -3.64 -15.22 -0.66
CA ARG A 156 -2.95 -15.83 -1.81
C ARG A 156 -3.87 -16.02 -3.00
N GLU A 157 -5.13 -16.37 -2.73
CA GLU A 157 -6.14 -16.56 -3.75
C GLU A 157 -7.50 -16.05 -3.25
N ILE A 158 -8.38 -15.72 -4.19
CA ILE A 158 -9.79 -15.42 -3.93
C ILE A 158 -10.62 -16.23 -4.89
N THR A 159 -11.61 -16.96 -4.37
CA THR A 159 -12.55 -17.74 -5.18
C THR A 159 -13.97 -17.21 -5.08
N ASN A 160 -14.76 -17.34 -6.14
CA ASN A 160 -16.22 -17.10 -6.08
C ASN A 160 -16.96 -18.30 -5.45
N THR A 161 -18.29 -18.23 -5.40
CA THR A 161 -19.16 -19.32 -4.87
C THR A 161 -19.14 -20.62 -5.67
N ARG A 162 -18.58 -20.60 -6.89
CA ARG A 162 -18.39 -21.79 -7.75
C ARG A 162 -16.99 -22.40 -7.59
N ALA A 163 -16.22 -21.95 -6.60
CA ALA A 163 -14.82 -22.32 -6.39
C ALA A 163 -13.88 -21.93 -7.55
N GLU A 164 -14.30 -21.02 -8.43
CA GLU A 164 -13.43 -20.49 -9.49
C GLU A 164 -12.53 -19.40 -8.89
N VAL A 165 -11.23 -19.46 -9.19
CA VAL A 165 -10.26 -18.44 -8.79
C VAL A 165 -10.51 -17.16 -9.59
N VAL A 166 -10.87 -16.08 -8.91
CA VAL A 166 -11.10 -14.75 -9.51
C VAL A 166 -9.91 -13.81 -9.30
N TRP A 167 -9.01 -14.15 -8.38
CA TRP A 167 -7.77 -13.43 -8.13
C TRP A 167 -6.75 -14.35 -7.48
N SER A 168 -5.47 -14.18 -7.81
CA SER A 168 -4.35 -14.86 -7.16
C SER A 168 -3.13 -13.95 -7.16
N SER A 169 -2.27 -14.10 -6.15
CA SER A 169 -1.03 -13.34 -6.05
C SER A 169 0.08 -14.08 -5.31
N THR A 170 1.29 -13.92 -5.83
CA THR A 170 2.54 -14.30 -5.18
C THR A 170 3.26 -13.06 -4.68
N PHE A 171 3.73 -13.11 -3.44
CA PHE A 171 4.48 -12.04 -2.81
C PHE A 171 5.93 -12.46 -2.58
N LYS A 172 6.87 -11.55 -2.85
CA LYS A 172 8.24 -11.59 -2.36
C LYS A 172 8.22 -11.44 -0.84
N THR A 173 9.34 -11.75 -0.19
CA THR A 173 9.48 -11.78 1.27
C THR A 173 9.06 -10.50 2.00
N TYR A 174 9.11 -9.33 1.34
CA TYR A 174 8.72 -8.04 1.92
C TYR A 174 7.40 -7.49 1.34
N GLY A 175 6.52 -8.35 0.81
CA GLY A 175 5.17 -7.96 0.39
C GLY A 175 5.09 -7.28 -0.99
N ALA A 176 6.21 -7.18 -1.72
CA ALA A 176 6.16 -6.80 -3.13
C ALA A 176 5.58 -7.96 -3.96
N LEU A 177 4.77 -7.66 -4.97
CA LEU A 177 4.29 -8.67 -5.93
C LEU A 177 5.50 -9.34 -6.61
N ALA A 178 5.48 -10.67 -6.69
CA ALA A 178 6.55 -11.49 -7.24
C ALA A 178 6.53 -11.56 -8.76
#